data_AF-A0A0P0XTT7-F1
#
_entry.id   AF-A0A0P0XTT7-F1
#
_cell.length_a   1.000
_cell.length_b   1.000
_cell.length_c   1.000
_cell.angle_alpha   90.00
_cell.angle_beta   90.00
_cell.angle_gamma   90.00
#
_symmetry.space_group_name_H-M   'P 1'
#
loop_
_entity.id
_entity.type
_entity.pdbx_description
1 polymer ?
#
loop_
_entity_poly.entity_id
_entity_poly.type
_entity_poly.pdbx_seq_one_letter_code
_entity_poly.pdbx_strand_id
1 'polypeptide(L)'
;MVDAKGRLLDRATMEEDLFWAIRGGGGRNFGIVLSWKLRLVPIPATVTVFTVHRSRNQSATNLLIKWQHVASSLPNDAFLRVVVPLYRVPASSPPWPTPSWSST
;
A
#
# COMPACT_ATOMS: atom_id res chain seq x y z
N MET A 1 3.06 2.86 22.68
CA MET A 1 4.44 2.96 22.16
C MET A 1 5.40 2.90 23.33
N VAL A 2 6.58 2.32 23.16
CA VAL A 2 7.65 2.38 24.16
C VAL A 2 8.71 3.37 23.69
N ASP A 3 9.03 4.37 24.51
CA ASP A 3 10.07 5.36 24.20
C ASP A 3 11.47 4.88 24.60
N ALA A 4 12.50 5.71 24.37
CA ALA A 4 13.88 5.40 24.71
C ALA A 4 14.15 5.22 26.22
N LYS A 5 13.22 5.67 27.08
CA LYS A 5 13.27 5.50 28.54
C LYS A 5 12.52 4.25 29.01
N GLY A 6 11.98 3.45 28.09
CA GLY A 6 11.18 2.26 28.42
C GLY A 6 9.74 2.59 28.87
N ARG A 7 9.28 3.84 28.73
CA ARG A 7 7.94 4.25 29.17
C ARG A 7 6.90 3.84 28.14
N LEU A 8 5.78 3.28 28.60
CA LEU A 8 4.62 3.03 27.75
C LEU A 8 3.81 4.32 27.58
N LEU A 9 3.78 4.83 26.35
CA LEU A 9 3.05 6.04 25.95
C LEU A 9 1.85 5.68 25.07
N ASP A 10 0.72 6.29 25.37
CA ASP A 10 -0.48 6.33 24.54
C ASP A 10 -0.62 7.69 23.83
N ARG A 11 -1.76 7.92 23.16
CA ARG A 11 -1.99 9.17 22.42
C ARG A 11 -1.96 10.42 23.31
N ALA A 12 -2.48 10.31 24.53
CA ALA A 12 -2.59 11.44 25.45
C ALA A 12 -1.23 11.79 26.09
N THR A 13 -0.38 10.78 26.31
CA THR A 13 0.90 10.91 27.01
C THR A 13 2.10 11.14 26.09
N MET A 14 1.99 10.83 24.79
CA MET A 14 3.12 10.99 23.86
C MET A 14 3.32 12.42 23.34
N GLU A 15 2.50 13.41 23.72
CA GLU A 15 2.51 14.77 23.15
C GLU A 15 2.19 14.80 21.62
N GLU A 16 1.94 15.98 21.07
CA GLU A 16 1.50 16.14 19.66
C GLU A 16 2.61 15.86 18.64
N ASP A 17 3.81 16.37 18.88
CA ASP A 17 4.92 16.30 17.92
C ASP A 17 5.37 14.85 17.69
N LEU A 18 5.46 14.07 18.76
CA LEU A 18 5.79 12.65 18.66
C LEU A 18 4.65 11.87 18.01
N PHE A 19 3.39 12.19 18.31
CA PHE A 19 2.26 11.56 17.64
C PHE A 19 2.20 11.89 16.14
N TRP A 20 2.60 13.09 15.73
CA TRP A 20 2.79 13.44 14.32
C TRP A 20 3.94 12.63 13.70
N ALA A 21 5.09 12.58 14.36
CA ALA A 21 6.30 11.94 13.84
C ALA A 21 6.10 10.44 13.52
N ILE A 22 5.38 9.71 14.37
CA ILE A 22 5.16 8.27 14.16
C ILE A 22 4.21 7.95 12.99
N ARG A 23 3.46 8.93 12.45
CA ARG A 23 2.45 8.75 11.39
C ARG A 23 2.98 9.03 9.98
N GLY A 24 4.26 8.75 9.73
CA GLY A 24 4.86 8.95 8.40
C GLY A 24 6.38 9.16 8.41
N GLY A 25 6.99 9.45 9.57
CA GLY A 25 8.43 9.68 9.70
C GLY A 25 9.31 8.44 9.63
N GLY A 26 8.74 7.28 9.27
CA GLY A 26 9.41 5.98 9.30
C GLY A 26 9.47 5.35 10.69
N GLY A 27 9.43 4.02 10.73
CA GLY A 27 9.60 3.27 11.98
C GLY A 27 11.03 3.32 12.52
N ARG A 28 11.23 2.92 13.77
CA ARG A 28 12.52 2.78 14.51
C ARG A 28 13.15 4.07 15.05
N ASN A 29 12.80 5.25 14.57
CA ASN A 29 13.43 6.51 15.01
C ASN A 29 12.88 7.06 16.34
N PHE A 30 11.61 6.78 16.64
CA PHE A 30 10.85 7.47 17.70
C PHE A 30 10.45 6.55 18.87
N GLY A 31 11.00 5.33 18.91
CA GLY A 31 10.61 4.26 19.84
C GLY A 31 9.96 3.07 19.13
N ILE A 32 9.33 2.19 19.91
CA ILE A 32 8.69 0.96 19.44
C ILE A 32 7.17 1.10 19.55
N VAL A 33 6.48 1.19 18.40
CA VAL A 33 5.01 1.21 18.38
C VAL A 33 4.48 -0.21 18.60
N LEU A 34 3.69 -0.40 19.65
CA LEU A 34 3.11 -1.70 20.02
C LEU A 34 1.70 -1.93 19.44
N SER A 35 0.94 -0.86 19.23
CA SER A 35 -0.44 -0.93 18.75
C SER A 35 -0.87 0.38 18.09
N TRP A 36 -1.87 0.29 17.22
CA TRP A 36 -2.48 1.42 16.52
C TRP A 36 -3.98 1.45 16.77
N LYS A 37 -4.53 2.63 17.04
CA LYS A 37 -5.97 2.88 17.01
C LYS A 37 -6.33 3.45 15.64
N LEU A 38 -6.93 2.64 14.78
CA LEU A 38 -7.30 3.01 13.42
C LEU A 38 -8.75 3.51 13.36
N ARG A 39 -9.03 4.47 12.47
CA ARG A 39 -10.39 4.85 12.10
C ARG A 39 -10.79 4.03 10.87
N LEU A 40 -11.78 3.14 11.03
CA LEU A 40 -12.34 2.41 9.90
C LEU A 40 -13.05 3.38 8.95
N VAL A 41 -13.00 3.07 7.66
CA VAL A 41 -13.69 3.83 6.61
C VAL A 41 -14.72 2.93 5.94
N PRO A 42 -15.89 3.46 5.54
CA PRO A 42 -16.91 2.69 4.85
C PRO A 42 -16.40 2.23 3.49
N ILE A 43 -16.76 1.01 3.09
CA ILE A 43 -16.54 0.48 1.75
C ILE A 43 -17.86 -0.09 1.21
N PRO A 44 -18.10 -0.06 -0.12
CA PRO A 44 -19.21 -0.78 -0.70
C PRO A 44 -19.13 -2.28 -0.41
N ALA A 45 -20.27 -2.96 -0.33
CA ALA A 45 -20.33 -4.42 -0.12
C ALA A 45 -19.68 -5.22 -1.27
N THR A 46 -19.51 -4.61 -2.44
CA THR A 46 -18.84 -5.22 -3.61
C THR A 46 -17.90 -4.19 -4.24
N VAL A 47 -16.66 -4.61 -4.49
CA VAL A 47 -15.63 -3.82 -5.17
C VAL A 47 -15.17 -4.55 -6.44
N THR A 48 -14.70 -3.79 -7.44
CA THR A 48 -14.20 -4.36 -8.69
C THR A 48 -12.68 -4.25 -8.75
N VAL A 49 -12.01 -5.36 -9.05
CA VAL A 49 -10.57 -5.42 -9.29
C VAL A 49 -10.30 -6.04 -10.65
N PHE A 50 -9.28 -5.55 -11.35
CA PHE A 50 -8.84 -6.13 -12.62
C PHE A 50 -7.33 -5.98 -12.79
N THR A 51 -6.73 -6.89 -13.54
CA THR A 51 -5.32 -6.84 -13.93
C THR A 51 -5.23 -7.03 -15.43
N VAL A 52 -4.58 -6.09 -16.12
CA VAL A 52 -4.32 -6.20 -17.56
C VAL A 52 -2.83 -6.43 -17.77
N HIS A 53 -2.47 -7.58 -18.33
CA HIS A 53 -1.09 -7.87 -18.70
C HIS A 53 -0.79 -7.33 -20.11
N ARG A 54 0.37 -6.68 -20.25
CA ARG A 54 0.90 -6.21 -21.54
C ARG A 54 2.34 -6.68 -21.69
N SER A 55 2.69 -7.17 -22.86
CA SER A 55 4.08 -7.47 -23.20
C SER A 55 4.87 -6.17 -23.33
N ARG A 56 6.17 -6.20 -23.02
CA ARG A 56 7.05 -5.01 -23.09
C ARG A 56 7.31 -4.66 -24.56
N ASN A 57 6.42 -3.87 -25.14
CA ASN A 57 6.47 -3.39 -26.51
C ASN A 57 6.08 -1.90 -26.58
N GLN A 58 6.14 -1.29 -27.77
CA GLN A 58 5.81 0.13 -27.94
C GLN A 58 4.37 0.46 -27.52
N SER A 59 3.43 -0.46 -27.72
CA SER A 59 2.03 -0.28 -27.27
C SER A 59 1.95 -0.16 -25.74
N ALA A 60 2.68 -0.98 -25.00
CA ALA A 60 2.77 -0.88 -23.54
C ALA A 60 3.43 0.45 -23.09
N THR A 61 4.46 0.93 -23.79
CA THR A 61 5.05 2.24 -23.52
C THR A 61 4.04 3.38 -23.72
N ASN A 62 3.27 3.34 -24.80
CA ASN A 62 2.22 4.34 -25.06
C ASN A 62 1.12 4.31 -23.98
N LEU A 63 0.74 3.11 -23.51
CA LEU A 63 -0.19 2.97 -22.39
C LEU A 63 0.38 3.51 -21.08
N LEU A 64 1.68 3.32 -20.81
CA LEU A 64 2.33 3.88 -19.62
C LEU A 64 2.33 5.41 -19.66
N ILE A 65 2.67 6.01 -20.81
CA ILE A 65 2.59 7.47 -21.00
C ILE A 65 1.16 7.95 -20.77
N LYS A 66 0.16 7.27 -21.34
CA LYS A 66 -1.25 7.63 -21.13
C LYS A 66 -1.64 7.50 -19.65
N TRP A 67 -1.23 6.42 -18.99
CA TRP A 67 -1.46 6.18 -17.57
C TRP A 67 -0.91 7.32 -16.71
N GLN A 68 0.31 7.81 -16.97
CA GLN A 68 0.89 8.93 -16.21
C GLN A 68 0.04 10.21 -16.25
N HIS A 69 -0.72 10.43 -17.33
CA HIS A 69 -1.58 11.61 -17.48
C HIS A 69 -2.97 11.42 -16.89
N VAL A 70 -3.52 10.20 -16.91
CA VAL A 70 -4.92 9.97 -16.50
C VAL A 70 -5.06 9.44 -15.08
N ALA A 71 -4.05 8.76 -14.54
CA ALA A 71 -4.20 8.02 -13.28
C ALA A 71 -4.50 8.92 -12.08
N SER A 72 -3.90 10.12 -12.02
CA SER A 72 -4.13 11.09 -10.94
C SER A 72 -5.44 11.86 -11.08
N SER A 73 -6.08 11.82 -12.25
CA SER A 73 -7.35 12.51 -12.53
C SER A 73 -8.57 11.58 -12.49
N LEU A 74 -8.40 10.31 -12.15
CA LEU A 74 -9.52 9.38 -11.97
C LEU A 74 -10.38 9.80 -10.77
N PRO A 75 -11.67 9.42 -10.73
CA PRO A 75 -12.50 9.59 -9.54
C PRO A 75 -11.87 8.92 -8.31
N ASN A 76 -12.13 9.43 -7.11
CA ASN A 76 -11.56 8.90 -5.86
C ASN A 76 -11.89 7.41 -5.61
N ASP A 77 -12.95 6.89 -6.23
CA ASP A 77 -13.36 5.48 -6.15
C ASP A 77 -12.58 4.55 -7.10
N ALA A 78 -11.71 5.12 -7.95
CA ALA A 78 -10.91 4.38 -8.93
C ALA A 78 -9.41 4.56 -8.65
N PHE A 79 -8.72 3.43 -8.44
CA PHE A 79 -7.27 3.39 -8.29
C PHE A 79 -6.65 2.56 -9.41
N LEU A 80 -5.76 3.18 -10.20
CA LEU A 80 -5.08 2.53 -11.31
C LEU A 80 -3.57 2.54 -11.09
N ARG A 81 -2.98 1.38 -10.83
CA ARG A 81 -1.52 1.20 -10.71
C ARG A 81 -0.93 0.46 -11.90
N VAL A 82 0.29 0.81 -12.28
CA VAL A 82 1.12 0.03 -13.19
C VAL A 82 2.25 -0.61 -12.40
N VAL A 83 2.48 -1.90 -12.62
CA VAL A 83 3.63 -2.64 -12.07
C VAL A 83 4.51 -3.06 -13.23
N VAL A 84 5.78 -2.63 -13.20
CA VAL A 84 6.80 -3.04 -14.17
C VAL A 84 7.78 -3.96 -13.46
N PRO A 85 7.58 -5.29 -13.51
CA PRO A 85 8.49 -6.22 -12.85
C PRO A 85 9.85 -6.21 -13.55
N LEU A 86 10.92 -6.37 -12.76
CA LEU A 86 12.28 -6.51 -13.28
C LEU A 86 12.52 -7.89 -13.95
N TYR A 87 11.64 -8.85 -13.68
CA TYR A 87 11.64 -10.17 -14.31
C TYR A 87 10.57 -10.27 -15.39
N ARG A 88 10.79 -11.15 -16.37
CA ARG A 88 9.79 -11.46 -17.39
C ARG A 88 8.68 -12.30 -16.75
N VAL A 89 7.44 -11.82 -16.76
CA VAL A 89 6.28 -12.60 -16.32
C VAL A 89 5.90 -13.58 -17.43
N PRO A 90 5.94 -14.90 -17.19
CA PRO A 90 5.41 -15.88 -18.14
C PRO A 90 3.94 -15.60 -18.46
N ALA A 91 3.54 -15.82 -19.71
CA ALA A 91 2.15 -15.64 -20.14
C ALA A 91 1.16 -16.54 -19.36
N SER A 92 1.65 -17.61 -18.74
CA SER A 92 0.87 -18.56 -17.93
C SER A 92 0.81 -18.24 -16.44
N SER A 93 1.41 -17.13 -15.98
CA SER A 93 1.39 -16.81 -14.55
C SER A 93 -0.01 -16.44 -14.09
N PRO A 94 -0.53 -17.05 -13.00
CA PRO A 94 -1.81 -16.67 -12.45
C PRO A 94 -1.78 -15.21 -11.97
N PRO A 95 -2.93 -14.49 -12.03
CA PRO A 95 -2.99 -13.06 -11.69
C PRO A 95 -2.69 -12.75 -10.22
N TRP A 96 -2.69 -13.78 -9.36
CA TRP A 96 -2.35 -13.68 -7.95
C TRP A 96 -1.46 -14.86 -7.54
N PRO A 97 -0.46 -14.67 -6.67
CA PRO A 97 0.14 -15.81 -5.98
C PRO A 97 -0.99 -16.49 -5.18
N THR A 98 -1.28 -17.75 -5.48
CA THR A 98 -2.14 -18.57 -4.61
C THR A 98 -1.48 -18.63 -3.24
N PRO A 99 -2.10 -18.10 -2.17
CA PRO A 99 -1.52 -18.22 -0.85
C PRO A 99 -1.51 -19.70 -0.47
N SER A 100 -0.31 -20.28 -0.34
CA SER A 100 -0.16 -21.62 0.24
C SER A 100 -0.13 -21.48 1.77
N TRP A 101 -1.30 -21.36 2.38
CA TRP A 101 -1.41 -21.65 3.81
C TRP A 101 -1.65 -23.15 3.94
N SER A 102 -0.59 -23.91 4.14
CA SER A 102 -0.72 -25.26 4.70
C SER A 102 -1.06 -25.10 6.18
N SER A 103 -2.30 -25.42 6.56
CA SER A 103 -2.64 -25.66 7.97
C SER A 103 -1.83 -26.85 8.46
N THR A 104 -0.94 -26.62 9.42
CA THR A 104 -0.50 -27.65 10.38
C THR A 104 -1.23 -27.38 11.68
#